data_AF-A0A5N9HBA4-F1
#
_entry.id   AF-A0A5N9HBA4-F1
#
_cell.length_a   1.000
_cell.length_b   1.000
_cell.length_c   1.000
_cell.angle_alpha   90.00
_cell.angle_beta   90.00
_cell.angle_gamma   90.00
#
_symmetry.space_group_name_H-M   'P 1'
#
loop_
_entity.id
_entity.type
_entity.pdbx_description
1 polymer ?
#
loop_
_entity_poly.entity_id
_entity_poly.type
_entity_poly.pdbx_seq_one_letter_code
_entity_poly.pdbx_strand_id
1 'polypeptide(L)'
;LGQEFINLNRHGFPVEFMASEISRYLGLPGQAISYKVGERVWREAREQVRKRQGSAFKLKDFHTHALNLGPMGLAQMKRELTRI
;
A
#
# COMPACT_ATOMS: atom_id res chain seq x y z
N LEU A 1 -15.04 20.92 -3.87
CA LEU A 1 -14.85 19.64 -3.12
C LEU A 1 -13.67 18.80 -3.62
N GLY A 2 -13.81 17.86 -4.57
CA GLY A 2 -12.70 16.95 -4.93
C GLY A 2 -11.48 17.60 -5.61
N GLN A 3 -11.72 18.41 -6.64
CA GLN A 3 -10.65 19.11 -7.36
C GLN A 3 -9.96 20.18 -6.51
N GLU A 4 -10.76 20.90 -5.74
CA GLU A 4 -10.29 21.90 -4.77
C GLU A 4 -9.37 21.28 -3.72
N PHE A 5 -9.78 20.16 -3.11
CA PHE A 5 -8.95 19.44 -2.15
C PHE A 5 -7.59 19.06 -2.75
N ILE A 6 -7.60 18.50 -3.95
CA ILE A 6 -6.38 18.08 -4.65
C ILE A 6 -5.49 19.28 -4.98
N ASN A 7 -6.04 20.40 -5.43
CA ASN A 7 -5.25 21.59 -5.77
C ASN A 7 -4.60 22.24 -4.55
N LEU A 8 -5.28 22.22 -3.40
CA LEU A 8 -4.73 22.67 -2.13
C LEU A 8 -3.60 21.74 -1.62
N ASN A 9 -3.62 20.47 -2.02
CA ASN A 9 -2.70 19.44 -1.53
C ASN A 9 -1.83 18.82 -2.65
N ARG A 10 -1.59 19.55 -3.74
CA ARG A 10 -0.90 19.00 -4.93
C ARG A 10 0.59 18.72 -4.73
N HIS A 11 1.16 18.98 -3.55
CA HIS A 11 2.56 18.67 -3.19
C HIS A 11 3.60 18.98 -4.30
N GLY A 12 3.43 20.10 -5.00
CA GLY A 12 4.34 20.53 -6.08
C GLY A 12 3.99 20.03 -7.49
N PHE A 13 2.98 19.16 -7.64
CA PHE A 13 2.51 18.73 -8.96
C PHE A 13 1.77 19.86 -9.70
N PRO A 14 1.94 20.00 -11.03
CA PRO A 14 1.20 20.97 -11.85
C PRO A 14 -0.32 20.81 -11.76
N VAL A 15 -1.07 21.88 -11.98
CA VAL A 15 -2.54 21.86 -11.88
C VAL A 15 -3.15 20.97 -12.96
N GLU A 16 -2.59 20.99 -14.16
CA GLU A 16 -3.02 20.20 -15.31
C GLU A 16 -2.81 18.70 -15.06
N PHE A 17 -1.71 18.34 -14.40
CA PHE A 17 -1.45 16.98 -13.95
C PHE A 17 -2.47 16.53 -12.90
N MET A 18 -2.80 17.39 -11.95
CA MET A 18 -3.82 17.05 -10.95
C MET A 18 -5.21 16.90 -11.57
N ALA A 19 -5.54 17.70 -12.58
CA ALA A 19 -6.78 17.58 -13.33
C ALA A 19 -6.88 16.23 -14.06
N SER A 20 -5.81 15.77 -14.70
CA SER A 20 -5.80 14.46 -15.37
C SER A 20 -5.92 13.30 -14.37
N GLU A 21 -5.28 13.41 -13.20
CA GLU A 21 -5.41 12.41 -12.13
C GLU A 21 -6.85 12.34 -11.59
N ILE A 22 -7.54 13.48 -11.45
CA ILE A 22 -8.96 13.49 -11.05
C ILE A 22 -9.82 12.75 -12.07
N SER A 23 -9.64 13.02 -13.37
CA SER A 23 -10.35 12.29 -14.44
C SER A 23 -10.06 10.79 -14.36
N ARG A 24 -8.81 10.41 -14.09
CA ARG A 24 -8.41 9.00 -13.90
C ARG A 24 -9.09 8.35 -12.70
N TYR A 25 -9.19 9.05 -11.58
CA TYR A 25 -9.85 8.55 -10.36
C TYR A 25 -11.34 8.33 -10.56
N LEU A 26 -12.00 9.20 -11.32
CA LEU A 26 -13.41 9.06 -11.68
C LEU A 26 -13.64 7.93 -12.70
N GLY A 27 -12.69 7.69 -13.62
CA GLY A 27 -12.76 6.61 -14.60
C GLY A 27 -12.39 5.22 -14.06
N LEU A 28 -11.57 5.15 -13.01
CA LEU A 28 -11.09 3.90 -12.40
C LEU A 28 -11.32 3.89 -10.89
N PRO A 29 -12.58 3.74 -10.43
CA PRO A 29 -12.91 3.83 -9.02
C PRO A 29 -12.14 2.78 -8.21
N GLY A 30 -11.59 3.21 -7.07
CA GLY A 30 -10.84 2.35 -6.14
C GLY A 30 -9.38 2.09 -6.51
N GLN A 31 -8.94 2.37 -7.75
CA GLN A 31 -7.54 2.14 -8.14
C GLN A 31 -6.59 3.01 -7.31
N ALA A 32 -6.91 4.30 -7.12
CA ALA A 32 -6.02 5.26 -6.47
C ALA A 32 -5.76 4.97 -4.99
N ILE A 33 -6.70 4.32 -4.30
CA ILE A 33 -6.52 3.96 -2.89
C ILE A 33 -5.67 2.69 -2.72
N SER A 34 -5.49 1.90 -3.78
CA SER A 34 -4.75 0.63 -3.72
C SER A 34 -3.31 0.79 -3.21
N TYR A 35 -2.66 1.91 -3.53
CA TYR A 35 -1.30 2.21 -3.06
C TYR A 35 -1.21 2.24 -1.54
N LYS A 36 -2.04 3.06 -0.88
CA LYS A 36 -2.00 3.24 0.58
C LYS A 36 -2.72 2.14 1.35
N VAL A 37 -3.78 1.57 0.78
CA VAL A 37 -4.45 0.40 1.38
C VAL A 37 -3.51 -0.82 1.34
N GLY A 38 -2.82 -1.07 0.23
CA GLY A 38 -1.82 -2.13 0.13
C GLY A 38 -0.63 -1.92 1.07
N GLU A 39 -0.05 -0.71 1.08
CA GLU A 39 1.05 -0.36 2.00
C GLU A 39 0.67 -0.60 3.47
N ARG A 40 -0.56 -0.24 3.87
CA ARG A 40 -1.05 -0.48 5.23
C ARG A 40 -1.00 -1.96 5.59
N VAL A 41 -1.47 -2.85 4.72
CA VAL A 41 -1.46 -4.30 4.96
C VAL A 41 -0.04 -4.85 5.08
N TRP A 42 0.88 -4.38 4.22
CA TRP A 42 2.31 -4.71 4.31
C TRP A 42 2.90 -4.34 5.67
N ARG A 43 2.65 -3.10 6.13
CA ARG A 43 3.17 -2.60 7.39
C ARG A 43 2.60 -3.34 8.60
N GLU A 44 1.29 -3.59 8.59
CA GLU A 44 0.62 -4.35 9.66
C GLU A 44 1.15 -5.78 9.78
N ALA A 45 1.26 -6.51 8.66
CA ALA A 45 1.75 -7.88 8.67
C ALA A 45 3.20 -7.97 9.15
N ARG A 46 4.06 -7.06 8.68
CA ARG A 46 5.46 -6.98 9.13
C ARG A 46 5.56 -6.69 10.62
N GLU A 47 4.78 -5.74 11.12
CA GLU A 47 4.78 -5.40 12.54
C GLU A 47 4.29 -6.55 13.42
N GLN A 48 3.28 -7.29 12.96
CA GLN A 48 2.80 -8.49 13.66
C GLN A 48 3.88 -9.57 13.77
N VAL A 49 4.57 -9.87 12.67
CA VAL A 49 5.66 -10.86 12.64
C VAL A 49 6.83 -10.38 13.52
N ARG A 50 7.22 -9.11 13.39
CA ARG A 50 8.29 -8.50 14.20
C ARG A 50 7.98 -8.60 15.70
N LYS A 51 6.75 -8.30 16.11
CA LYS A 51 6.31 -8.44 17.51
C LYS A 51 6.37 -9.88 18.00
N ARG A 52 5.94 -10.85 17.17
CA ARG A 52 5.95 -12.28 17.53
C ARG A 52 7.36 -12.86 17.64
N GLN A 53 8.25 -12.50 16.71
CA GLN A 53 9.62 -13.06 16.65
C GLN A 53 10.62 -12.30 17.54
N GLY A 54 10.33 -11.07 17.95
CA GLY A 54 11.19 -10.29 18.83
C GLY A 54 12.60 -10.11 18.25
N SER A 55 13.63 -10.47 19.01
CA SER A 55 15.04 -10.37 18.59
C SER A 55 15.42 -11.34 17.47
N ALA A 56 14.64 -12.39 17.22
CA ALA A 56 14.85 -13.31 16.10
C ALA A 56 14.36 -12.74 14.76
N PHE A 57 13.62 -11.62 14.77
CA PHE A 57 13.09 -11.02 13.55
C PHE A 57 14.20 -10.54 12.62
N LYS A 58 14.17 -11.02 11.37
CA LYS A 58 15.07 -10.59 10.30
C LYS A 58 14.25 -10.01 9.14
N LEU A 59 14.45 -8.72 8.88
CA LEU A 59 13.73 -8.00 7.82
C LEU A 59 13.97 -8.61 6.43
N LYS A 60 15.21 -9.06 6.16
CA LYS A 60 15.58 -9.71 4.90
C LYS A 60 14.77 -10.99 4.66
N ASP A 61 14.59 -11.81 5.70
CA ASP A 61 13.89 -13.08 5.60
C ASP A 61 12.38 -12.85 5.40
N PHE A 62 11.81 -11.87 6.11
CA PHE A 62 10.43 -11.41 5.88
C PHE A 62 10.19 -10.98 4.43
N HIS A 63 11.05 -10.11 3.86
CA HIS A 63 10.90 -9.67 2.47
C HIS A 63 11.13 -10.81 1.47
N THR A 64 12.08 -11.72 1.73
CA THR A 64 12.35 -12.87 0.86
C THR A 64 11.13 -13.77 0.78
N HIS A 65 10.54 -14.14 1.93
CA HIS A 65 9.29 -14.88 1.98
C HIS A 65 8.17 -14.15 1.24
N ALA A 66 8.00 -12.86 1.53
CA ALA A 66 6.92 -12.07 0.97
C ALA A 66 6.94 -11.98 -0.57
N LEU A 67 8.12 -11.80 -1.16
CA LEU A 67 8.27 -11.69 -2.61
C LEU A 67 8.15 -13.06 -3.31
N ASN A 68 8.59 -14.14 -2.67
CA ASN A 68 8.48 -15.51 -3.22
C ASN A 68 7.02 -15.98 -3.34
N LEU A 69 6.09 -15.40 -2.58
CA LEU A 69 4.66 -15.71 -2.64
C LEU A 69 3.96 -15.18 -3.89
N GLY A 70 4.54 -14.18 -4.57
CA GLY A 70 3.95 -13.53 -5.74
C GLY A 70 2.74 -12.62 -5.43
N PRO A 71 2.13 -12.02 -6.48
CA PRO A 71 1.00 -11.11 -6.33
C PRO A 71 -0.28 -11.87 -5.94
N MET A 72 -1.05 -11.29 -5.01
CA MET A 72 -2.31 -11.87 -4.54
C MET A 72 -3.22 -10.81 -3.92
N GLY A 73 -4.47 -11.17 -3.62
CA GLY A 73 -5.39 -10.31 -2.89
C GLY A 73 -4.91 -10.02 -1.46
N LEU A 74 -5.20 -8.82 -0.96
CA LEU A 74 -4.69 -8.34 0.35
C LEU A 74 -5.05 -9.25 1.53
N ALA A 75 -6.22 -9.90 1.51
CA ALA A 75 -6.62 -10.84 2.55
C ALA A 75 -5.73 -12.09 2.56
N GLN A 76 -5.38 -12.62 1.39
CA GLN A 76 -4.46 -13.75 1.28
C GLN A 76 -3.05 -13.32 1.65
N MET A 77 -2.60 -12.16 1.15
CA MET A 77 -1.29 -11.59 1.48
C MET A 77 -1.12 -11.45 3.00
N LYS A 78 -2.10 -10.88 3.71
CA LYS A 78 -2.05 -10.73 5.16
C LYS A 78 -1.93 -12.09 5.87
N ARG A 79 -2.64 -13.12 5.41
CA ARG A 79 -2.55 -14.47 5.98
C ARG A 79 -1.17 -15.09 5.75
N GLU A 80 -0.68 -15.07 4.52
CA GLU A 80 0.59 -15.73 4.19
C GLU A 80 1.81 -15.02 4.81
N LEU A 81 1.79 -13.69 4.90
CA LEU A 81 2.88 -12.93 5.52
C LEU A 81 2.95 -13.12 7.03
N THR A 82 1.84 -13.46 7.67
CA THR A 82 1.77 -13.57 9.14
C THR A 82 1.94 -15.00 9.64
N ARG A 83 2.18 -15.97 8.76
CA ARG A 83 2.44 -17.38 9.12
C ARG A 83 3.89 -17.70 9.51
N ILE A 84 4.84 -16.81 9.23
CA ILE A 84 6.29 -17.05 9.40
C ILE A 84 6.86 -16.69 10.78
#